data_AF-A0AAD4BPH2-F1
#
_entry.id   AF-A0AAD4BPH2-F1
#
_cell.length_a   1.000
_cell.length_b   1.000
_cell.length_c   1.000
_cell.angle_alpha   90.00
_cell.angle_beta   90.00
_cell.angle_gamma   90.00
#
_symmetry.space_group_name_H-M   'P 1'
#
loop_
_entity.id
_entity.type
_entity.pdbx_description
1 polymer ?
#
loop_
_entity_poly.entity_id
_entity_poly.type
_entity_poly.pdbx_seq_one_letter_code
_entity_poly.pdbx_strand_id
1 'polypeptide(L)'
;MDAHELARWTRFAAKGGIGKCTAIVDCIAQEMGEDLMFLKASLDDAITVLMQLPEPGVYLGHCEGVVGRFSGTDVRFHGKLKKPVMAKRSS
;
A
#
# COMPACT_ATOMS: atom_id res chain seq x y z
N MET A 1 -0.02 -2.70 14.13
CA MET A 1 0.22 -1.31 13.66
C MET A 1 -0.48 -0.35 14.62
N ASP A 2 0.20 0.67 15.16
CA ASP A 2 -0.41 1.61 16.12
C ASP A 2 -1.33 2.65 15.44
N ALA A 3 -2.29 3.22 16.18
CA ALA A 3 -3.25 4.19 15.66
C ALA A 3 -2.59 5.48 15.12
N HIS A 4 -1.51 5.96 15.75
CA HIS A 4 -0.75 7.11 15.24
C HIS A 4 -0.03 6.78 13.94
N GLU A 5 0.52 5.57 13.82
CA GLU A 5 1.17 5.11 12.59
C GLU A 5 0.15 4.98 11.46
N LEU A 6 -1.01 4.37 11.72
CA LEU A 6 -2.10 4.26 10.76
C LEU A 6 -2.52 5.64 10.25
N ALA A 7 -2.79 6.59 11.15
CA ALA A 7 -3.16 7.96 10.77
C ALA A 7 -2.08 8.66 9.92
N ARG A 8 -0.81 8.42 10.22
CA ARG A 8 0.32 8.95 9.44
C ARG A 8 0.35 8.36 8.04
N TRP A 9 0.15 7.05 7.91
CA TRP A 9 0.14 6.36 6.62
C TRP A 9 -1.06 6.75 5.77
N THR A 10 -2.26 6.86 6.35
CA THR A 10 -3.45 7.35 5.65
C THR A 10 -3.24 8.76 5.10
N ARG A 11 -2.63 9.67 5.87
CA ARG A 11 -2.28 11.02 5.39
C ARG A 11 -1.24 11.00 4.27
N PHE A 12 -0.29 10.08 4.32
CA PHE A 12 0.69 9.91 3.24
C PHE A 12 0.07 9.33 1.98
N ALA A 13 -0.85 8.38 2.13
CA ALA A 13 -1.63 7.81 1.03
C ALA A 13 -2.48 8.88 0.33
N ALA A 14 -3.13 9.77 1.09
CA ALA A 14 -3.89 10.88 0.53
C ALA A 14 -3.05 11.84 -0.34
N LYS A 15 -1.72 11.89 -0.11
CA LYS A 15 -0.78 12.66 -0.94
C LYS A 15 -0.27 11.89 -2.17
N GLY A 16 -0.74 10.66 -2.38
CA GLY A 16 -0.34 9.78 -3.47
C GLY A 16 0.86 8.87 -3.18
N GLY A 17 1.32 8.82 -1.92
CA GLY A 17 2.39 7.91 -1.48
C GLY A 17 3.66 7.99 -2.33
N ILE A 18 4.28 6.84 -2.59
CA ILE A 18 5.40 6.70 -3.53
C ILE A 18 4.94 6.32 -4.94
N GLY A 19 3.66 5.97 -5.12
CA GLY A 19 3.08 5.62 -6.40
C GLY A 19 1.69 5.02 -6.25
N LYS A 20 1.09 4.66 -7.39
CA LYS A 20 -0.22 3.99 -7.45
C LYS A 20 -0.12 2.70 -8.26
N CYS A 21 -0.94 1.73 -7.92
CA CYS A 21 -1.15 0.52 -8.69
C CYS A 21 -2.63 0.13 -8.69
N THR A 22 -3.00 -0.73 -9.63
CA THR A 22 -4.34 -1.32 -9.69
C THR A 22 -4.22 -2.82 -9.58
N ALA A 23 -5.13 -3.43 -8.84
CA ALA A 23 -5.23 -4.88 -8.70
C ALA A 23 -5.44 -5.55 -10.06
N ILE A 24 -4.70 -6.63 -10.34
CA ILE A 24 -4.94 -7.47 -11.54
C ILE A 24 -5.66 -8.77 -11.20
N VAL A 25 -5.65 -9.15 -9.92
CA VAL A 25 -6.32 -10.30 -9.32
C VAL A 25 -7.01 -9.85 -8.02
N ASP A 26 -7.99 -10.62 -7.57
CA ASP A 26 -8.61 -10.43 -6.27
C ASP A 26 -7.69 -10.98 -5.17
N CYS A 27 -7.43 -10.17 -4.15
CA CYS A 27 -6.62 -10.55 -3.00
C CYS A 27 -7.47 -10.45 -1.74
N ILE A 28 -7.72 -11.60 -1.11
CA ILE A 28 -8.41 -11.69 0.16
C ILE A 28 -7.34 -11.74 1.26
N ALA A 29 -7.37 -10.75 2.15
CA ALA A 29 -6.49 -10.69 3.32
C ALA A 29 -6.64 -11.97 4.15
N GLN A 30 -5.54 -12.67 4.43
CA GLN A 30 -5.55 -13.84 5.30
C GLN A 30 -5.53 -13.40 6.76
N GLU A 31 -4.81 -12.33 7.05
CA GLU A 31 -4.67 -11.75 8.39
C GLU A 31 -5.18 -10.31 8.42
N MET A 32 -6.26 -10.10 9.18
CA MET A 32 -6.95 -8.82 9.25
C MET A 32 -6.09 -7.77 9.96
N GLY A 33 -5.73 -6.72 9.23
CA GLY A 33 -4.87 -5.63 9.75
C GLY A 33 -3.38 -5.79 9.43
N GLU A 34 -2.98 -6.91 8.81
CA GLU A 34 -1.64 -7.08 8.24
C GLU A 34 -1.68 -7.10 6.72
N ASP A 35 -2.58 -7.88 6.13
CA ASP A 35 -2.71 -7.98 4.66
C ASP A 35 -3.68 -6.94 4.11
N LEU A 36 -3.34 -6.38 2.94
CA LEU A 36 -4.24 -5.48 2.21
C LEU A 36 -5.21 -6.31 1.37
N MET A 37 -6.50 -6.14 1.65
CA MET A 37 -7.55 -6.66 0.78
C MET A 37 -7.79 -5.70 -0.39
N PHE A 38 -7.92 -6.26 -1.59
CA PHE A 38 -8.29 -5.50 -2.80
C PHE A 38 -8.94 -6.41 -3.83
N LEU A 39 -9.84 -5.85 -4.62
CA LEU A 39 -10.53 -6.55 -5.71
C LEU A 39 -10.14 -5.94 -7.05
N LYS A 40 -10.06 -6.77 -8.08
CA LYS A 40 -9.75 -6.37 -9.46
C LYS A 40 -10.85 -5.49 -10.06
N ALA A 41 -12.09 -5.72 -9.68
CA ALA A 41 -13.26 -5.20 -10.37
C ALA A 41 -13.58 -3.71 -10.11
N SER A 42 -12.94 -3.08 -9.14
CA SER A 42 -13.13 -1.66 -8.87
C SER A 42 -12.13 -0.82 -9.65
N LEU A 43 -12.61 -0.28 -10.78
CA LEU A 43 -11.84 0.64 -11.62
C LEU A 43 -11.32 1.87 -10.86
N ASP A 44 -12.02 2.25 -9.78
CA ASP A 44 -11.73 3.43 -8.96
C ASP A 44 -10.83 3.12 -7.74
N ASP A 45 -10.61 1.84 -7.39
CA ASP A 45 -9.74 1.46 -6.26
C ASP A 45 -8.29 1.31 -6.70
N ALA A 46 -7.66 2.45 -6.93
CA ALA A 46 -6.22 2.51 -7.05
C ALA A 46 -5.59 2.33 -5.65
N ILE A 47 -4.81 1.26 -5.49
CA ILE A 47 -3.98 1.03 -4.32
C ILE A 47 -2.87 2.09 -4.32
N THR A 48 -2.76 2.85 -3.24
CA THR A 48 -1.65 3.78 -3.05
C THR A 48 -0.49 3.06 -2.40
N VAL A 49 0.65 3.05 -3.06
CA VAL A 49 1.87 2.39 -2.58
C VAL A 49 2.57 3.33 -1.61
N LEU A 50 2.87 2.83 -0.41
CA LEU A 50 3.46 3.63 0.67
C LEU A 50 4.97 3.37 0.81
N MET A 51 5.37 2.11 0.78
CA MET A 51 6.77 1.70 0.85
C MET A 51 6.98 0.29 0.31
N GLN A 52 8.22 -0.03 -0.04
CA GLN A 52 8.65 -1.40 -0.26
C GLN A 52 9.11 -1.99 1.08
N LEU A 53 8.67 -3.19 1.42
CA LEU A 53 9.08 -3.90 2.62
C LEU A 53 10.45 -4.58 2.41
N PRO A 54 11.12 -5.04 3.48
CA PRO A 54 12.40 -5.76 3.36
C PRO A 54 12.30 -7.02 2.50
N GLU A 55 11.10 -7.62 2.45
CA GLU A 55 10.79 -8.78 1.63
C GLU A 55 10.70 -8.39 0.15
N PRO A 56 11.43 -9.10 -0.74
CA PRO A 56 11.48 -8.76 -2.15
C PRO A 56 10.11 -8.94 -2.80
N GLY A 57 9.63 -7.89 -3.47
CA GLY A 57 8.34 -7.90 -4.16
C GLY A 57 7.13 -7.67 -3.24
N VAL A 58 7.33 -7.44 -1.95
CA VAL A 58 6.25 -7.10 -1.01
C VAL A 58 6.26 -5.59 -0.72
N TYR A 59 5.07 -5.01 -0.69
CA TYR A 59 4.86 -3.58 -0.53
C TYR A 59 3.82 -3.30 0.56
N LEU A 60 3.92 -2.14 1.20
CA LEU A 60 2.86 -1.60 2.04
C LEU A 60 1.97 -0.71 1.19
N GLY A 61 0.67 -0.94 1.22
CA GLY A 61 -0.33 -0.20 0.45
C GLY A 61 -1.45 0.34 1.30
N HIS A 62 -2.19 1.28 0.72
CA HIS A 62 -3.41 1.83 1.27
C HIS A 62 -4.54 1.70 0.25
N CYS A 63 -5.65 1.10 0.66
CA CYS A 63 -6.89 0.96 -0.10
C CYS A 63 -8.08 1.16 0.85
N GLU A 64 -9.03 2.03 0.48
CA GLU A 64 -10.28 2.24 1.23
C GLU A 64 -10.12 2.48 2.76
N GLY A 65 -9.04 3.14 3.19
CA GLY A 65 -8.78 3.42 4.61
C GLY A 65 -8.07 2.29 5.37
N VAL A 66 -7.85 1.15 4.72
CA VAL A 66 -7.06 0.04 5.24
C VAL A 66 -5.61 0.20 4.77
N VAL A 67 -4.67 -0.03 5.68
CA VAL A 67 -3.24 -0.12 5.38
C VAL A 67 -2.79 -1.55 5.64
N GLY A 68 -2.10 -2.15 4.68
CA GLY A 68 -1.64 -3.53 4.78
C GLY A 68 -0.57 -3.85 3.74
N ARG A 69 0.06 -5.02 3.87
CA ARG A 69 1.02 -5.54 2.91
C ARG A 69 0.32 -6.18 1.71
N PHE A 70 0.96 -6.11 0.55
CA PHE A 70 0.50 -6.79 -0.65
C PHE A 70 1.67 -7.21 -1.53
N SER A 71 1.45 -8.21 -2.38
CA SER A 71 2.44 -8.64 -3.37
C SER A 71 2.41 -7.76 -4.62
N GLY A 72 3.57 -7.32 -5.08
CA GLY A 72 3.72 -6.61 -6.34
C GLY A 72 3.35 -7.44 -7.57
N THR A 73 3.26 -8.77 -7.44
CA THR A 73 2.81 -9.67 -8.51
C THR A 73 1.33 -9.58 -8.80
N ASP A 74 0.54 -9.13 -7.82
CA ASP A 74 -0.92 -9.17 -7.85
C ASP A 74 -1.52 -7.83 -8.31
N VAL A 75 -0.64 -6.88 -8.63
CA VAL A 75 -0.99 -5.52 -9.03
C VAL A 75 -0.23 -5.08 -10.29
N ARG A 76 -0.72 -4.03 -10.93
CA ARG A 76 -0.05 -3.34 -12.02
C ARG A 76 0.28 -1.91 -11.59
N PHE A 77 1.57 -1.58 -11.56
CA PHE A 77 2.04 -0.24 -11.20
C PHE A 77 1.79 0.78 -12.33
N HIS A 78 1.26 1.94 -11.98
CA HIS A 78 0.96 3.04 -12.90
C HIS A 78 2.16 3.98 -13.07
N GLY A 79 3.33 3.41 -13.38
CA GLY A 79 4.60 4.13 -13.55
C GLY A 79 5.68 3.71 -12.56
N LYS A 80 6.80 4.44 -12.57
CA LYS A 80 7.91 4.18 -11.66
C LYS A 80 7.55 4.62 -10.24
N LEU A 81 7.74 3.73 -9.27
CA LEU A 81 7.66 4.07 -7.86
C LEU A 81 8.77 5.06 -7.49
N LYS A 82 8.42 6.11 -6.75
CA LYS A 82 9.39 7.01 -6.14
C LYS A 82 10.20 6.24 -5.10
N LYS A 83 11.48 6.60 -4.94
CA LYS A 83 12.28 6.05 -3.85
C LYS A 83 11.61 6.42 -2.52
N PRO A 84 11.37 5.45 -1.62
CA PRO A 84 10.78 5.76 -0.32
C PRO A 84 11.71 6.71 0.43
N VAL A 85 11.28 7.96 0.60
CA VAL A 85 11.94 8.90 1.49
C VAL A 85 11.40 8.63 2.89
N MET A 86 11.87 7.54 3.49
CA MET A 86 11.74 7.38 4.94
C MET A 86 12.71 8.35 5.57
N ALA A 87 12.23 9.58 5.82
CA ALA A 87 12.82 10.39 6.87
C ALA A 87 12.58 9.63 8.18
N LYS A 88 13.54 8.79 8.57
CA LYS A 88 13.73 8.39 9.97
C LYS A 88 13.87 9.69 10.74
N ARG A 89 12.78 10.25 11.24
CA ARG A 89 12.87 11.16 12.37
C ARG A 89 12.98 10.23 13.56
N SER A 90 14.22 9.98 13.98
CA SER A 90 14.48 9.49 15.33
C SER A 90 13.74 10.46 16.24
N SER A 91 12.75 9.95 16.98
CA SER A 91 12.35 10.58 18.22
C SER A 91 13.52 10.52 19.20
#